data_AF-A0AAZ3RXR2-F1
#
_entry.id   AF-A0AAZ3RXR2-F1
#
_cell.length_a   1.000
_cell.length_b   1.000
_cell.length_c   1.000
_cell.angle_alpha   90.00
_cell.angle_beta   90.00
_cell.angle_gamma   90.00
#
_symmetry.space_group_name_H-M   'P 1'
#
loop_
_entity.id
_entity.type
_entity.pdbx_description
1 polymer ?
#
loop_
_entity_poly.entity_id
_entity_poly.type
_entity_poly.pdbx_seq_one_letter_code
_entity_poly.pdbx_strand_id
1 'polypeptide(L)' 'MTARAPCRRLNKKNPTVSAKDLQKSLEHANISVDESSIRKTQNKNGVHGRTPQKKPLLSERKKTLLHI' A
#
# COMPACT_ATOMS: atom_id res chain seq x y z
N MET A 1 -15.81 13.94 23.77
CA MET A 1 -15.78 12.98 22.64
C MET A 1 -15.18 13.69 21.43
N THR A 2 -13.89 13.50 21.12
CA THR A 2 -13.25 14.19 19.99
C THR A 2 -13.31 13.30 18.75
N ALA A 3 -13.89 13.83 17.67
CA ALA A 3 -14.06 13.11 16.42
C ALA A 3 -12.69 12.85 15.77
N ARG A 4 -12.37 11.57 15.54
CA ARG A 4 -11.18 11.16 14.79
C ARG A 4 -11.40 11.50 13.32
N ALA A 5 -10.57 12.37 12.77
CA ALA A 5 -10.59 12.71 11.35
C ALA A 5 -10.40 11.44 10.49
N PRO A 6 -11.18 11.26 9.40
CA PRO A 6 -11.02 10.10 8.54
C PRO A 6 -9.79 10.29 7.63
N CYS A 7 -8.61 9.83 8.09
CA CYS A 7 -7.40 9.67 7.27
C CYS A 7 -7.57 8.51 6.27
N ARG A 8 -8.57 8.59 5.38
CA ARG A 8 -8.93 7.52 4.44
C ARG A 8 -8.56 7.83 2.99
N ARG A 9 -7.46 8.55 2.72
CA ARG A 9 -6.94 8.70 1.34
C ARG A 9 -5.43 8.93 1.26
N LEU A 10 -4.61 8.08 1.87
CA LEU A 10 -3.17 8.11 1.61
C LEU A 10 -2.69 6.76 1.06
N ASN A 11 -2.18 6.83 -0.18
CA ASN A 11 -1.17 5.95 -0.77
C ASN A 11 -1.59 4.64 -1.42
N LYS A 12 -2.56 4.67 -2.35
CA LYS A 12 -2.55 3.69 -3.47
C LYS A 12 -1.61 4.07 -4.62
N LYS A 13 -1.11 5.32 -4.65
CA LYS A 13 -0.42 5.88 -5.83
C LYS A 13 1.08 5.56 -5.89
N ASN A 14 1.79 5.43 -4.77
CA ASN A 14 3.24 5.22 -4.73
C ASN A 14 3.63 4.18 -3.66
N PRO A 15 3.88 2.91 -4.04
CA PRO A 15 4.26 1.85 -3.10
C PRO A 15 5.70 2.01 -2.54
N THR A 16 6.49 2.94 -3.08
CA THR A 16 7.91 3.15 -2.76
C THR A 16 8.17 4.03 -1.53
N VAL A 17 7.17 4.73 -1.00
CA VAL A 17 7.40 5.67 0.12
C VAL A 17 7.60 4.88 1.43
N SER A 18 8.77 5.02 2.04
CA SER A 18 9.09 4.36 3.32
C SER A 18 8.29 4.97 4.47
N ALA A 19 8.05 4.19 5.53
CA ALA A 19 7.42 4.68 6.75
C ALA A 19 8.21 5.85 7.37
N LYS A 20 9.54 5.85 7.24
CA LYS A 20 10.42 6.94 7.71
C LYS A 20 10.23 8.23 6.92
N ASP A 21 10.02 8.13 5.62
CA ASP A 21 9.80 9.31 4.76
C ASP A 21 8.44 9.94 5.06
N LEU A 22 7.44 9.10 5.34
CA LEU A 22 6.14 9.56 5.81
C LEU A 22 6.23 10.20 7.20
N GLN A 23 7.02 9.64 8.11
CA GLN A 23 7.21 10.23 9.44
C GLN A 23 7.79 11.65 9.32
N LYS A 24 8.86 11.83 8.54
CA LYS A 24 9.44 13.16 8.27
C LYS A 24 8.41 14.13 7.68
N SER A 25 7.64 13.66 6.70
CA SER A 25 6.58 14.47 6.06
C SER A 25 5.49 14.89 7.05
N LEU A 26 5.14 14.02 8.00
CA LEU A 26 4.16 14.30 9.05
C LEU A 26 4.72 15.25 10.12
N GLU A 27 5.99 15.11 10.46
CA GLU A 27 6.70 16.03 11.36
C GLU A 27 6.76 17.44 10.78
N HIS A 28 6.97 17.60 9.47
CA HIS A 28 6.84 18.89 8.79
C HIS A 28 5.43 19.50 8.91
N ALA A 29 4.41 18.68 9.09
CA ALA A 29 3.03 19.10 9.35
C ALA A 29 2.72 19.26 10.86
N ASN A 30 3.72 19.19 11.73
CA ASN A 30 3.60 19.19 13.20
C ASN A 30 2.80 18.01 13.77
N ILE A 31 2.73 16.89 13.05
CA ILE A 31 2.04 15.67 13.48
C ILE A 31 3.11 14.65 13.90
N SER A 32 3.22 14.41 15.21
CA SER A 32 4.11 13.37 15.74
C SER A 32 3.41 12.01 15.70
N VAL A 33 3.98 11.07 14.93
CA VAL A 33 3.49 9.69 14.83
C VAL A 33 4.70 8.76 14.82
N ASP A 34 4.63 7.70 15.63
CA ASP A 34 5.67 6.67 15.63
C ASP A 34 5.67 5.85 14.33
N GLU A 35 6.87 5.43 13.88
CA GLU A 35 7.06 4.66 12.65
C GLU A 35 6.23 3.36 12.67
N SER A 36 6.09 2.70 13.84
CA SER A 36 5.34 1.45 13.95
C SER A 36 3.84 1.65 13.68
N SER A 37 3.29 2.82 14.02
CA SER A 37 1.89 3.18 13.75
C SER A 37 1.64 3.36 12.25
N ILE A 38 2.59 3.99 11.55
CA ILE A 38 2.57 4.16 10.09
C ILE A 38 2.61 2.78 9.42
N ARG A 39 3.54 1.91 9.82
CA ARG A 39 3.65 0.53 9.28
C ARG A 39 2.38 -0.29 9.49
N LYS A 40 1.80 -0.27 10.69
CA LYS A 40 0.53 -0.97 10.99
C LYS A 40 -0.60 -0.46 10.08
N THR A 41 -0.65 0.85 9.85
CA THR A 41 -1.67 1.48 9.00
C THR A 41 -1.47 1.11 7.53
N GLN A 42 -0.23 1.14 7.03
CA GLN A 42 0.09 0.72 5.67
C GLN A 42 -0.26 -0.76 5.42
N ASN A 43 0.02 -1.63 6.40
CA ASN A 43 -0.31 -3.05 6.34
C ASN A 43 -1.82 -3.27 6.29
N LYS A 44 -2.59 -2.58 7.14
CA LYS A 44 -4.07 -2.63 7.13
C LYS A 44 -4.66 -2.16 5.81
N ASN A 45 -4.04 -1.15 5.19
CA ASN A 45 -4.50 -0.57 3.94
C ASN A 45 -4.01 -1.35 2.70
N GLY A 46 -3.19 -2.40 2.88
CA GLY A 46 -2.61 -3.17 1.78
C GLY A 46 -1.62 -2.39 0.90
N VAL A 47 -1.11 -1.26 1.41
CA VAL A 47 -0.11 -0.42 0.71
C VAL A 47 1.26 -1.05 0.80
N HIS A 48 1.57 -1.61 1.98
CA HIS A 48 2.75 -2.41 2.23
C HIS A 48 2.27 -3.77 2.74
N GLY A 49 2.72 -4.85 2.11
CA GLY A 49 2.21 -6.17 2.42
C GLY A 49 2.54 -7.19 1.33
N ARG A 50 2.37 -8.47 1.66
CA ARG A 50 2.53 -9.56 0.69
C ARG A 50 1.32 -9.58 -0.24
N THR A 51 1.39 -8.82 -1.32
CA THR A 51 0.44 -8.97 -2.42
C THR A 51 0.97 -10.05 -3.35
N PRO A 52 0.29 -11.20 -3.49
CA PRO A 52 0.69 -12.20 -4.47
C PRO A 52 0.70 -11.54 -5.85
N GLN A 53 1.83 -11.62 -6.53
CA GLN A 53 1.96 -11.08 -7.89
C GLN A 53 0.98 -11.83 -8.77
N LYS A 54 0.04 -11.12 -9.42
CA LYS A 54 -0.87 -11.68 -10.41
C LYS A 54 -0.08 -12.03 -11.69
N LYS A 55 0.83 -13.00 -11.61
CA LYS A 55 1.27 -13.68 -12.82
C LYS A 55 0.12 -14.60 -13.24
N PRO A 56 -0.40 -14.49 -14.47
CA PRO A 56 -1.29 -15.51 -14.97
C PRO A 56 -0.55 -16.85 -14.92
N LEU A 57 -1.26 -17.94 -14.59
CA LEU A 57 -0.69 -19.28 -14.73
C LEU A 57 -0.29 -19.46 -16.19
N LEU A 58 0.90 -20.03 -16.43
CA LEU A 58 1.48 -20.24 -17.77
C LEU A 58 0.58 -21.08 -18.70
N SER A 59 -0.49 -21.68 -18.19
CA SER A 59 -1.42 -22.57 -18.89
C SER A 59 -2.65 -21.88 -19.50
N GLU A 60 -2.97 -20.63 -19.20
CA GLU A 60 -4.15 -19.95 -19.79
C GLU A 60 -3.89 -19.41 -21.23
N ARG A 61 -2.63 -19.44 -21.71
CA ARG A 61 -2.25 -18.95 -23.05
C ARG A 61 -2.02 -20.03 -24.12
N LYS A 62 -2.45 -21.27 -23.90
CA LYS A 62 -2.26 -22.35 -24.90
C LYS A 62 -3.55 -23.01 -25.43
N LYS A 63 -4.73 -22.42 -25.21
CA LYS A 63 -5.97 -22.97 -25.80
C LYS A 63 -6.34 -22.37 -27.16
N THR A 64 -5.72 -21.24 -27.55
CA THR A 64 -6.07 -20.50 -28.77
C THR A 64 -5.02 -20.57 -29.89
N LEU A 65 -3.89 -21.28 -29.69
CA LEU A 65 -2.81 -21.41 -30.69
C LEU A 65 -2.74 -22.82 -31.34
N LEU A 66 -3.83 -23.59 -31.30
CA LEU A 66 -3.93 -24.91 -31.94
C LEU A 66 -5.07 -24.99 -32.99
N HIS A 67 -5.53 -23.85 -33.48
CA HIS A 67 -6.41 -23.80 -34.66
C HIS A 67 -5.88 -22.72 -35.60
N ILE A 68 -5.81 -23.08 -36.89
CA ILE A 68 -5.16 -22.43 -38.04
C ILE A 68 -3.72 -22.91 -38.26
#